data_AF-A0AAV7AN11-F1
#
_entry.id   AF-A0AAV7AN11-F1
#
_cell.length_a   1.000
_cell.length_b   1.000
_cell.length_c   1.000
_cell.angle_alpha   90.00
_cell.angle_beta   90.00
_cell.angle_gamma   90.00
#
_symmetry.space_group_name_H-M   'P 1'
#
loop_
_entity.id
_entity.type
_entity.pdbx_description
1 polymer ?
#
loop_
_entity_poly.entity_id
_entity_poly.type
_entity_poly.pdbx_seq_one_letter_code
_entity_poly.pdbx_strand_id
1 'polypeptide(L)'
;MQDPKPDPSPVIQDSEEKAKPPAEASQSNKDILEVTAMEQSPEQDATSEVEEAAEPPEKVETEPEPPLPPEFDKYWKAVEANPEDFTTWTYLLHYIEQERTTEVENMRHRIIEVHQEIFSLNENEVHKRWTFEEGIKRPYFHVKALEKVQINNWKEYLDFEIENGAHERVVILFERCVIACACYEEFWIKYAKYMENHSPEGARHVYNRACNIHLLRKPLAHLLWAAFEEQQGNIEDAKRILKTLEESVDGLAMVRLRRVNLERRHGNIKEAEELLTEAMKNAKTTHESSFYAIKLSRFYLKNLKNVVKAKKVLTDALQKDKENTRLYLNLIDLEFSGDVKQNEGNILVLFDKVIKSSLPLTTKITFSQRKVEFLEDFGSDINKLLTTYDEHQRLLREQEIQKRKAENGYVKSCS
;
A
#
# COMPACT_ATOMS: atom_id res chain seq x y z
N MET A 1 -38.93 24.89 49.66
CA MET A 1 -38.02 24.50 48.57
C MET A 1 -37.78 23.02 48.73
N GLN A 2 -38.40 22.24 47.86
CA GLN A 2 -38.53 20.78 47.94
C GLN A 2 -37.79 20.24 46.73
N ASP A 3 -36.70 19.51 46.95
CA ASP A 3 -35.85 18.95 45.90
C ASP A 3 -36.59 17.80 45.17
N PRO A 4 -36.54 17.73 43.82
CA PRO A 4 -37.12 16.62 43.08
C PRO A 4 -36.16 15.41 42.99
N LYS A 5 -36.76 14.22 43.05
CA LYS A 5 -36.13 12.88 42.91
C LYS A 5 -35.45 12.68 41.54
N PRO A 6 -34.44 11.79 41.45
CA PRO A 6 -33.80 11.42 40.19
C PRO A 6 -34.57 10.32 39.44
N ASP A 7 -34.62 10.42 38.12
CA ASP A 7 -35.15 9.39 37.21
C ASP A 7 -34.07 8.33 36.88
N PRO A 8 -34.45 7.05 36.64
CA PRO A 8 -33.50 5.95 36.49
C PRO A 8 -33.02 5.77 35.04
N SER A 9 -31.76 5.36 34.90
CA SER A 9 -31.17 4.91 33.63
C SER A 9 -31.75 3.56 33.16
N PRO A 10 -31.92 3.32 31.85
CA PRO A 10 -32.36 2.02 31.36
C PRO A 10 -31.17 1.05 31.21
N VAL A 11 -31.46 -0.21 31.48
CA VAL A 11 -30.56 -1.34 31.67
C VAL A 11 -31.05 -2.49 30.78
N ILE A 12 -30.11 -3.00 29.96
CA ILE A 12 -29.98 -4.35 29.34
C ILE A 12 -30.91 -4.67 28.14
N GLN A 13 -30.32 -5.14 27.02
CA GLN A 13 -30.34 -6.58 26.68
C GLN A 13 -29.45 -6.92 25.47
N ASP A 14 -28.42 -7.72 25.78
CA ASP A 14 -27.62 -8.53 24.86
C ASP A 14 -28.49 -9.59 24.17
N SER A 15 -28.22 -9.83 22.88
CA SER A 15 -28.56 -11.09 22.22
C SER A 15 -27.35 -11.58 21.41
N GLU A 16 -26.73 -12.65 21.91
CA GLU A 16 -25.81 -13.50 21.17
C GLU A 16 -26.56 -14.30 20.10
N GLU A 17 -26.04 -14.37 18.87
CA GLU A 17 -26.22 -15.57 18.06
C GLU A 17 -24.98 -15.88 17.19
N LYS A 18 -24.65 -17.17 17.16
CA LYS A 18 -23.41 -17.80 16.69
C LYS A 18 -23.30 -17.89 15.16
N ALA A 19 -22.05 -17.87 14.69
CA ALA A 19 -21.61 -18.11 13.31
C ALA A 19 -21.67 -19.57 12.84
N LYS A 20 -21.80 -19.80 11.51
CA LYS A 20 -20.79 -20.49 10.66
C LYS A 20 -21.16 -20.53 9.14
N PRO A 21 -20.18 -20.81 8.24
CA PRO A 21 -20.15 -20.42 6.81
C PRO A 21 -20.50 -21.58 5.85
N PRO A 22 -20.47 -21.34 4.52
CA PRO A 22 -19.45 -21.96 3.65
C PRO A 22 -19.10 -21.06 2.43
N ALA A 23 -18.22 -21.34 1.45
CA ALA A 23 -17.07 -22.21 1.22
C ALA A 23 -16.47 -21.73 -0.13
N GLU A 24 -15.20 -22.04 -0.37
CA GLU A 24 -14.47 -21.83 -1.62
C GLU A 24 -15.01 -22.70 -2.77
N ALA A 25 -14.96 -22.19 -4.01
CA ALA A 25 -14.73 -23.03 -5.19
C ALA A 25 -14.10 -22.22 -6.34
N SER A 26 -13.03 -22.82 -6.86
CA SER A 26 -12.08 -22.36 -7.86
C SER A 26 -12.56 -22.54 -9.32
N GLN A 27 -11.85 -21.85 -10.24
CA GLN A 27 -11.50 -22.26 -11.62
C GLN A 27 -12.60 -22.27 -12.71
N SER A 28 -12.46 -21.41 -13.74
CA SER A 28 -11.66 -21.67 -14.96
C SER A 28 -12.15 -20.82 -16.14
N ASN A 29 -11.19 -20.28 -16.91
CA ASN A 29 -11.39 -19.62 -18.20
C ASN A 29 -11.75 -20.64 -19.29
N LYS A 30 -12.54 -20.20 -20.29
CA LYS A 30 -12.47 -20.63 -21.71
C LYS A 30 -13.33 -19.73 -22.61
N ASP A 31 -12.65 -18.99 -23.49
CA ASP A 31 -12.83 -18.83 -24.94
C ASP A 31 -14.27 -18.74 -25.52
N ILE A 32 -14.69 -17.61 -26.12
CA ILE A 32 -14.51 -17.12 -27.52
C ILE A 32 -15.66 -17.55 -28.48
N LEU A 33 -16.18 -16.53 -29.19
CA LEU A 33 -16.91 -16.45 -30.48
C LEU A 33 -18.43 -16.71 -30.61
N GLU A 34 -19.07 -15.70 -31.24
CA GLU A 34 -20.22 -15.74 -32.18
C GLU A 34 -21.59 -16.23 -31.63
N VAL A 35 -22.78 -15.68 -31.93
CA VAL A 35 -23.35 -15.10 -33.17
C VAL A 35 -24.68 -14.36 -32.85
N THR A 36 -24.92 -13.25 -33.56
CA THR A 36 -26.18 -12.68 -34.11
C THR A 36 -27.60 -13.15 -33.70
N ALA A 37 -28.51 -12.16 -33.48
CA ALA A 37 -29.86 -11.99 -34.09
C ALA A 37 -30.70 -10.98 -33.24
N MET A 38 -31.01 -9.76 -33.71
CA MET A 38 -32.14 -9.31 -34.59
C MET A 38 -33.45 -8.96 -33.85
N GLU A 39 -33.87 -7.68 -33.96
CA GLU A 39 -35.24 -7.15 -34.15
C GLU A 39 -35.13 -5.59 -34.18
N GLN A 40 -34.99 -4.89 -35.34
CA GLN A 40 -35.99 -4.40 -36.32
C GLN A 40 -37.13 -3.56 -35.71
N SER A 41 -37.37 -2.27 -36.07
CA SER A 41 -37.71 -1.66 -37.39
C SER A 41 -37.81 -0.11 -37.27
N PRO A 42 -38.11 0.71 -38.31
CA PRO A 42 -37.89 0.60 -39.75
C PRO A 42 -37.23 1.85 -40.40
N GLU A 43 -36.82 1.66 -41.66
CA GLU A 43 -36.23 2.57 -42.66
C GLU A 43 -37.16 3.70 -43.12
N GLN A 44 -36.57 4.83 -43.59
CA GLN A 44 -37.00 5.50 -44.82
C GLN A 44 -35.80 6.11 -45.59
N ASP A 45 -35.65 5.59 -46.80
CA ASP A 45 -35.09 6.09 -48.07
C ASP A 45 -33.99 7.14 -48.13
N ALA A 46 -32.91 6.72 -48.79
CA ALA A 46 -31.91 7.56 -49.42
C ALA A 46 -32.42 8.13 -50.75
N THR A 47 -32.33 9.45 -50.91
CA THR A 47 -32.07 10.06 -52.22
C THR A 47 -30.82 10.91 -52.10
N SER A 48 -29.87 10.62 -52.98
CA SER A 48 -28.61 11.31 -53.15
C SER A 48 -28.84 12.70 -53.72
N GLU A 49 -28.61 13.73 -52.91
CA GLU A 49 -28.42 15.09 -53.38
C GLU A 49 -26.94 15.48 -53.26
N VAL A 50 -26.52 16.23 -54.27
CA VAL A 50 -25.16 16.61 -54.63
C VAL A 50 -24.52 17.43 -53.52
N GLU A 51 -23.24 17.15 -53.21
CA GLU A 51 -22.39 18.02 -52.39
C GLU A 51 -22.29 19.41 -53.06
N GLU A 52 -23.12 20.33 -52.60
CA GLU A 52 -22.90 21.76 -52.77
C GLU A 52 -21.96 22.21 -51.65
N ALA A 53 -20.73 22.55 -52.03
CA ALA A 53 -19.75 23.11 -51.11
C ALA A 53 -20.32 24.40 -50.51
N ALA A 54 -20.66 24.36 -49.22
CA ALA A 54 -21.04 25.54 -48.47
C ALA A 54 -19.88 26.55 -48.51
N GLU A 55 -20.17 27.72 -49.06
CA GLU A 55 -19.27 28.88 -49.07
C GLU A 55 -18.84 29.21 -47.63
N PRO A 56 -17.62 29.75 -47.43
CA PRO A 56 -17.17 30.21 -46.12
C PRO A 56 -18.18 31.25 -45.62
N PRO A 57 -18.50 31.29 -44.30
CA PRO A 57 -19.44 32.28 -43.81
C PRO A 57 -18.93 33.67 -44.18
N GLU A 58 -19.78 34.42 -44.90
CA GLU A 58 -19.55 35.84 -45.17
C GLU A 58 -19.23 36.53 -43.85
N LYS A 59 -18.07 37.19 -43.81
CA LYS A 59 -17.75 38.14 -42.75
C LYS A 59 -18.83 39.20 -42.77
N VAL A 60 -19.74 39.15 -41.79
CA VAL A 60 -20.51 40.31 -41.40
C VAL A 60 -19.46 41.37 -41.02
N GLU A 61 -19.31 42.38 -41.86
CA GLU A 61 -18.59 43.60 -41.50
C GLU A 61 -19.35 44.21 -40.31
N THR A 62 -18.89 43.91 -39.10
CA THR A 62 -19.24 44.69 -37.93
C THR A 62 -18.70 46.09 -38.17
N GLU A 63 -19.57 47.10 -38.12
CA GLU A 63 -19.12 48.49 -38.03
C GLU A 63 -18.05 48.58 -36.93
N PRO A 64 -16.95 49.33 -37.11
CA PRO A 64 -15.94 49.45 -36.08
C PRO A 64 -16.61 49.99 -34.82
N GLU A 65 -16.61 49.19 -33.74
CA GLU A 65 -17.10 49.64 -32.44
C GLU A 65 -16.46 51.01 -32.16
N PRO A 66 -17.26 52.05 -31.84
CA PRO A 66 -16.71 53.36 -31.57
C PRO A 66 -15.67 53.23 -30.45
N PRO A 67 -14.47 53.81 -30.62
CA PRO A 67 -13.38 53.62 -29.67
C PRO A 67 -13.84 54.04 -28.28
N LEU A 68 -13.68 53.15 -27.31
CA LEU A 68 -14.01 53.41 -25.92
C LEU A 68 -13.23 54.65 -25.43
N PRO A 69 -13.82 55.47 -24.54
CA PRO A 69 -13.12 56.62 -24.00
C PRO A 69 -11.77 56.23 -23.38
N PRO A 70 -10.67 56.95 -23.63
CA PRO A 70 -9.34 56.63 -23.07
C PRO A 70 -9.31 56.60 -21.53
N GLU A 71 -10.24 57.32 -20.91
CA GLU A 71 -10.42 57.36 -19.46
C GLU A 71 -11.07 56.06 -18.94
N PHE A 72 -12.00 55.45 -19.69
CA PHE A 72 -12.51 54.12 -19.40
C PHE A 72 -11.38 53.09 -19.37
N ASP A 73 -10.56 53.04 -20.41
CA ASP A 73 -9.44 52.08 -20.51
C ASP A 73 -8.46 52.20 -19.34
N LYS A 74 -8.25 53.42 -18.84
CA LYS A 74 -7.41 53.67 -17.68
C LYS A 74 -8.01 53.09 -16.41
N TYR A 75 -9.30 53.33 -16.15
CA TYR A 75 -9.98 52.77 -14.96
C TYR A 75 -10.18 51.26 -15.08
N TRP A 76 -10.48 50.76 -16.28
CA TRP A 76 -10.63 49.34 -16.56
C TRP A 76 -9.33 48.58 -16.36
N LYS A 77 -8.18 49.07 -16.86
CA LYS A 77 -6.87 48.46 -16.59
C LYS A 77 -6.50 48.45 -15.11
N ALA A 78 -6.92 49.45 -14.34
CA ALA A 78 -6.70 49.47 -12.90
C ALA A 78 -7.51 48.38 -12.18
N VAL A 79 -8.73 48.12 -12.67
CA VAL A 79 -9.59 47.01 -12.20
C VAL A 79 -9.04 45.65 -12.63
N GLU A 80 -8.60 45.49 -13.88
CA GLU A 80 -7.97 44.25 -14.36
C GLU A 80 -6.68 43.93 -13.60
N ALA A 81 -5.88 44.94 -13.26
CA ALA A 81 -4.65 44.77 -12.49
C ALA A 81 -4.90 44.36 -11.03
N ASN A 82 -6.00 44.80 -10.43
CA ASN A 82 -6.38 44.42 -9.08
C ASN A 82 -7.91 44.35 -8.90
N PRO A 83 -8.53 43.20 -9.23
CA PRO A 83 -9.98 43.02 -9.15
C PRO A 83 -10.54 43.04 -7.72
N GLU A 84 -9.70 42.90 -6.68
CA GLU A 84 -10.13 42.92 -5.28
C GLU A 84 -10.17 44.34 -4.67
N ASP A 85 -9.66 45.36 -5.38
CA ASP A 85 -9.64 46.73 -4.89
C ASP A 85 -11.01 47.40 -5.10
N PHE A 86 -11.79 47.49 -4.03
CA PHE A 86 -13.08 48.18 -4.05
C PHE A 86 -12.98 49.62 -4.60
N THR A 87 -11.86 50.31 -4.35
CA THR A 87 -11.67 51.70 -4.75
C THR A 87 -11.60 51.84 -6.27
N THR A 88 -10.90 50.93 -6.96
CA THR A 88 -10.79 50.96 -8.44
C THR A 88 -12.16 50.73 -9.09
N TRP A 89 -12.96 49.82 -8.55
CA TRP A 89 -14.34 49.62 -8.98
C TRP A 89 -15.22 50.85 -8.75
N THR A 90 -15.11 51.53 -7.60
CA THR A 90 -15.90 52.75 -7.37
C THR A 90 -15.54 53.89 -8.33
N TYR A 91 -14.26 54.04 -8.68
CA TYR A 91 -13.85 55.04 -9.67
C TYR A 91 -14.37 54.70 -11.07
N LEU A 92 -14.33 53.43 -11.47
CA LEU A 92 -14.89 52.96 -12.73
C LEU A 92 -16.41 53.19 -12.79
N LEU A 93 -17.14 52.82 -11.74
CA LEU A 93 -18.59 53.03 -11.66
C LEU A 93 -18.96 54.51 -11.70
N HIS A 94 -18.27 55.34 -10.92
CA HIS A 94 -18.50 56.79 -10.92
C HIS A 94 -18.24 57.43 -12.28
N TYR A 95 -17.23 56.95 -13.01
CA TYR A 95 -16.95 57.38 -14.38
C TYR A 95 -18.08 56.96 -15.33
N ILE A 96 -18.51 55.70 -15.28
CA ILE A 96 -19.62 55.18 -16.11
C ILE A 96 -20.92 55.94 -15.82
N GLU A 97 -21.20 56.33 -14.57
CA GLU A 97 -22.41 57.10 -14.20
C GLU A 97 -22.44 58.53 -14.78
N GLN A 98 -21.30 59.08 -15.18
CA GLN A 98 -21.18 60.44 -15.74
C GLN A 98 -21.27 60.51 -17.27
N GLU A 99 -21.13 59.37 -17.95
CA GLU A 99 -21.06 59.30 -19.42
C GLU A 99 -22.45 59.19 -20.09
N ARG A 100 -22.50 59.43 -21.42
CA ARG A 100 -23.77 59.36 -22.17
C ARG A 100 -24.26 57.92 -22.27
N THR A 101 -25.58 57.74 -22.36
CA THR A 101 -26.24 56.42 -22.34
C THR A 101 -25.68 55.42 -23.36
N THR A 102 -25.24 55.87 -24.54
CA THR A 102 -24.62 55.02 -25.57
C THR A 102 -23.18 54.61 -25.23
N GLU A 103 -22.39 55.50 -24.63
CA GLU A 103 -21.03 55.20 -24.17
C GLU A 103 -21.07 54.23 -22.98
N VAL A 104 -22.05 54.40 -22.09
CA VAL A 104 -22.36 53.46 -21.00
C VAL A 104 -22.70 52.07 -21.51
N GLU A 105 -23.49 51.97 -22.58
CA GLU A 105 -23.87 50.68 -23.14
C GLU A 105 -22.68 49.95 -23.80
N ASN A 106 -21.80 50.68 -24.49
CA ASN A 106 -20.56 50.11 -25.06
C ASN A 106 -19.59 49.64 -23.97
N MET A 107 -19.43 50.42 -22.89
CA MET A 107 -18.62 50.04 -21.73
C MET A 107 -19.18 48.78 -21.05
N ARG A 108 -20.51 48.69 -20.90
CA ARG A 108 -21.18 47.47 -20.39
C ARG A 108 -20.96 46.27 -21.28
N HIS A 109 -21.10 46.43 -22.60
CA HIS A 109 -20.87 45.36 -23.57
C HIS A 109 -19.46 44.80 -23.43
N ARG A 110 -18.44 45.67 -23.31
CA ARG A 110 -17.05 45.26 -23.11
C ARG A 110 -16.83 44.49 -21.81
N ILE A 111 -17.42 44.95 -20.69
CA ILE A 111 -17.31 44.26 -19.40
C ILE A 111 -17.96 42.88 -19.47
N ILE A 112 -19.13 42.77 -20.09
CA ILE A 112 -19.85 41.51 -20.27
C ILE A 112 -19.02 40.55 -21.12
N GLU A 113 -18.44 41.03 -22.24
CA GLU A 113 -17.61 40.22 -23.13
C GLU A 113 -16.40 39.61 -22.38
N VAL A 114 -15.67 40.42 -21.61
CA VAL A 114 -14.52 39.92 -20.82
C VAL A 114 -14.96 38.88 -19.78
N HIS A 115 -16.05 39.12 -19.05
CA HIS A 115 -16.56 38.15 -18.08
C HIS A 115 -17.10 36.88 -18.75
N GLN A 116 -17.67 36.99 -19.95
CA GLN A 116 -18.15 35.86 -20.73
C GLN A 116 -16.98 34.97 -21.17
N GLU A 117 -15.83 35.55 -21.52
CA GLU A 117 -14.61 34.79 -21.82
C GLU A 117 -14.09 34.06 -20.57
N ILE A 118 -13.97 34.75 -19.42
CA ILE A 118 -13.56 34.14 -18.15
C ILE A 118 -14.53 33.02 -17.75
N PHE A 119 -15.84 33.26 -17.87
CA PHE A 119 -16.87 32.29 -17.61
C PHE A 119 -16.72 31.06 -18.51
N SER A 120 -16.54 31.24 -19.82
CA SER A 120 -16.41 30.13 -20.77
C SER A 120 -15.16 29.29 -20.50
N LEU A 121 -14.03 29.93 -20.19
CA LEU A 121 -12.80 29.24 -19.78
C LEU A 121 -13.02 28.42 -18.49
N ASN A 122 -13.67 29.02 -17.49
CA ASN A 122 -13.95 28.34 -16.24
C ASN A 122 -14.98 27.21 -16.41
N GLU A 123 -16.02 27.41 -17.22
CA GLU A 123 -17.02 26.39 -17.55
C GLU A 123 -16.37 25.16 -18.18
N ASN A 124 -15.41 25.36 -19.09
CA ASN A 124 -14.63 24.26 -19.66
C ASN A 124 -13.81 23.51 -18.58
N GLU A 125 -13.17 24.23 -17.66
CA GLU A 125 -12.43 23.62 -16.55
C GLU A 125 -13.34 22.88 -15.55
N VAL A 126 -14.56 23.40 -15.31
CA VAL A 126 -15.59 22.74 -14.50
C VAL A 126 -16.09 21.48 -15.21
N HIS A 127 -16.36 21.54 -16.50
CA HIS A 127 -16.85 20.41 -17.28
C HIS A 127 -15.87 19.23 -17.26
N LYS A 128 -14.56 19.49 -17.36
CA LYS A 128 -13.51 18.48 -17.22
C LYS A 128 -13.57 17.71 -15.89
N ARG A 129 -14.09 18.34 -14.83
CA ARG A 129 -14.13 17.80 -13.45
C ARG A 129 -15.51 17.35 -13.01
N TRP A 130 -16.54 17.63 -13.81
CA TRP A 130 -17.94 17.47 -13.44
C TRP A 130 -18.25 16.04 -13.00
N THR A 131 -17.83 15.06 -13.80
CA THR A 131 -18.10 13.64 -13.54
C THR A 131 -17.44 13.16 -12.24
N PHE A 132 -16.23 13.65 -11.94
CA PHE A 132 -15.53 13.32 -10.70
C PHE A 132 -16.23 13.91 -9.49
N GLU A 133 -16.60 15.20 -9.52
CA GLU A 133 -17.29 15.87 -8.42
C GLU A 133 -18.68 15.27 -8.19
N GLU A 134 -19.43 14.95 -9.25
CA GLU A 134 -20.71 14.25 -9.15
C GLU A 134 -20.57 12.83 -8.57
N GLY A 135 -19.44 12.17 -8.83
CA GLY A 135 -19.09 10.85 -8.29
C GLY A 135 -18.85 10.85 -6.78
N ILE A 136 -18.56 12.01 -6.16
CA ILE A 136 -18.34 12.13 -4.72
C ILE A 136 -19.68 12.23 -3.99
N LYS A 137 -20.22 11.10 -3.53
CA LYS A 137 -21.48 11.08 -2.76
C LYS A 137 -21.30 11.43 -1.28
N ARG A 138 -20.08 11.28 -0.73
CA ARG A 138 -19.78 11.58 0.68
C ARG A 138 -18.50 12.42 0.80
N PRO A 139 -18.60 13.76 0.76
CA PRO A 139 -17.43 14.65 0.83
C PRO A 139 -16.90 14.89 2.26
N TYR A 140 -17.57 14.35 3.27
CA TYR A 140 -17.21 14.50 4.69
C TYR A 140 -16.77 13.16 5.30
N PHE A 141 -16.06 13.22 6.43
CA PHE A 141 -15.63 12.04 7.16
C PHE A 141 -16.80 11.26 7.74
N HIS A 142 -16.76 9.93 7.61
CA HIS A 142 -17.69 9.03 8.29
C HIS A 142 -17.04 7.66 8.50
N VAL A 143 -17.33 7.01 9.64
CA VAL A 143 -16.68 5.75 10.06
C VAL A 143 -17.01 4.56 9.15
N LYS A 144 -18.23 4.49 8.62
CA LYS A 144 -18.61 3.48 7.61
C LYS A 144 -17.71 3.57 6.39
N ALA A 145 -17.19 2.44 5.93
CA ALA A 145 -16.39 2.37 4.71
C ALA A 145 -17.14 3.01 3.52
N LEU A 146 -16.39 3.71 2.67
CA LEU A 146 -16.79 4.10 1.33
C LEU A 146 -16.90 2.86 0.44
N GLU A 147 -17.82 2.95 -0.53
CA GLU A 147 -17.95 1.97 -1.59
C GLU A 147 -16.74 2.02 -2.53
N LYS A 148 -16.41 0.88 -3.14
CA LYS A 148 -15.27 0.76 -4.07
C LYS A 148 -15.36 1.77 -5.22
N VAL A 149 -16.57 2.06 -5.72
CA VAL A 149 -16.79 3.02 -6.79
C VAL A 149 -16.33 4.42 -6.39
N GLN A 150 -16.68 4.87 -5.17
CA GLN A 150 -16.23 6.18 -4.68
C GLN A 150 -14.72 6.21 -4.41
N ILE A 151 -14.15 5.11 -3.90
CA ILE A 151 -12.69 4.99 -3.71
C ILE A 151 -11.97 5.10 -5.06
N ASN A 152 -12.47 4.45 -6.10
CA ASN A 152 -11.89 4.54 -7.44
C ASN A 152 -12.05 5.94 -8.04
N ASN A 153 -13.23 6.57 -7.88
CA ASN A 153 -13.46 7.95 -8.32
C ASN A 153 -12.44 8.92 -7.70
N TRP A 154 -12.17 8.83 -6.39
CA TRP A 154 -11.14 9.64 -5.74
C TRP A 154 -9.74 9.36 -6.30
N LYS A 155 -9.40 8.10 -6.60
CA LYS A 155 -8.09 7.75 -7.17
C LYS A 155 -7.91 8.38 -8.54
N GLU A 156 -8.89 8.19 -9.42
CA GLU A 156 -8.91 8.69 -10.79
C GLU A 156 -8.91 10.23 -10.82
N TYR A 157 -9.69 10.88 -9.95
CA TYR A 157 -9.72 12.33 -9.86
C TYR A 157 -8.36 12.90 -9.39
N LEU A 158 -7.75 12.27 -8.39
CA LEU A 158 -6.40 12.65 -7.95
C LEU A 158 -5.36 12.45 -9.06
N ASP A 159 -5.42 11.34 -9.81
CA ASP A 159 -4.51 11.11 -10.93
C ASP A 159 -4.69 12.18 -12.03
N PHE A 160 -5.94 12.52 -12.36
CA PHE A 160 -6.25 13.57 -13.32
C PHE A 160 -5.66 14.93 -12.91
N GLU A 161 -5.84 15.36 -11.65
CA GLU A 161 -5.28 16.63 -11.19
C GLU A 161 -3.75 16.60 -11.06
N ILE A 162 -3.15 15.46 -10.68
CA ILE A 162 -1.69 15.33 -10.62
C ILE A 162 -1.08 15.52 -12.02
N GLU A 163 -1.75 15.02 -13.06
CA GLU A 163 -1.26 15.10 -14.44
C GLU A 163 -1.52 16.47 -15.10
N ASN A 164 -2.66 17.10 -14.81
CA ASN A 164 -3.13 18.28 -15.55
C ASN A 164 -3.24 19.56 -14.71
N GLY A 165 -3.27 19.46 -13.39
CA GLY A 165 -3.56 20.54 -12.47
C GLY A 165 -2.32 21.28 -11.97
N ALA A 166 -2.52 22.49 -11.44
CA ALA A 166 -1.48 23.23 -10.73
C ALA A 166 -1.23 22.61 -9.34
N HIS A 167 -0.01 22.73 -8.83
CA HIS A 167 0.39 22.16 -7.53
C HIS A 167 -0.59 22.49 -6.39
N GLU A 168 -1.03 23.76 -6.28
CA GLU A 168 -1.97 24.21 -5.26
C GLU A 168 -3.32 23.48 -5.34
N ARG A 169 -3.85 23.29 -6.56
CA ARG A 169 -5.12 22.57 -6.77
C ARG A 169 -5.01 21.11 -6.39
N VAL A 170 -3.88 20.47 -6.73
CA VAL A 170 -3.61 19.07 -6.35
C VAL A 170 -3.57 18.93 -4.83
N VAL A 171 -2.89 19.85 -4.13
CA VAL A 171 -2.83 19.86 -2.66
C VAL A 171 -4.22 20.07 -2.06
N ILE A 172 -5.02 21.02 -2.57
CA ILE A 172 -6.41 21.24 -2.12
C ILE A 172 -7.24 19.97 -2.31
N LEU A 173 -7.13 19.29 -3.47
CA LEU A 173 -7.88 18.06 -3.71
C LEU A 173 -7.42 16.92 -2.79
N PHE A 174 -6.12 16.78 -2.53
CA PHE A 174 -5.62 15.81 -1.56
C PHE A 174 -6.15 16.08 -0.15
N GLU A 175 -6.14 17.34 0.30
CA GLU A 175 -6.69 17.71 1.61
C GLU A 175 -8.19 17.38 1.70
N ARG A 176 -8.97 17.65 0.65
CA ARG A 176 -10.38 17.23 0.56
C ARG A 176 -10.52 15.71 0.62
N CYS A 177 -9.70 14.98 -0.14
CA CYS A 177 -9.73 13.52 -0.19
C CYS A 177 -9.45 12.90 1.19
N VAL A 178 -8.40 13.35 1.89
CA VAL A 178 -8.03 12.77 3.19
C VAL A 178 -9.02 13.08 4.31
N ILE A 179 -9.91 14.08 4.15
CA ILE A 179 -11.05 14.29 5.05
C ILE A 179 -12.05 13.12 4.88
N ALA A 180 -12.55 12.90 3.66
CA ALA A 180 -13.53 11.83 3.40
C ALA A 180 -12.93 10.42 3.57
N CYS A 181 -11.65 10.27 3.23
CA CYS A 181 -10.92 9.01 3.16
C CYS A 181 -9.88 8.85 4.29
N ALA A 182 -10.07 9.49 5.44
CA ALA A 182 -9.07 9.53 6.52
C ALA A 182 -8.58 8.15 7.00
N CYS A 183 -9.42 7.11 6.93
CA CYS A 183 -9.08 5.74 7.37
C CYS A 183 -8.37 4.88 6.31
N TYR A 184 -8.14 5.40 5.11
CA TYR A 184 -7.59 4.67 3.97
C TYR A 184 -6.11 5.03 3.78
N GLU A 185 -5.23 4.12 4.15
CA GLU A 185 -3.79 4.37 4.15
C GLU A 185 -3.23 4.65 2.75
N GLU A 186 -3.86 4.12 1.70
CA GLU A 186 -3.42 4.33 0.32
C GLU A 186 -3.44 5.80 -0.12
N PHE A 187 -4.42 6.60 0.33
CA PHE A 187 -4.52 8.01 -0.05
C PHE A 187 -3.49 8.87 0.67
N TRP A 188 -3.27 8.61 1.96
CA TRP A 188 -2.20 9.26 2.72
C TRP A 188 -0.82 8.93 2.15
N ILE A 189 -0.58 7.67 1.79
CA ILE A 189 0.69 7.25 1.17
C ILE A 189 0.88 7.93 -0.19
N LYS A 190 -0.17 8.00 -1.02
CA LYS A 190 -0.12 8.69 -2.31
C LYS A 190 0.15 10.19 -2.13
N TYR A 191 -0.51 10.82 -1.16
CA TYR A 191 -0.32 12.24 -0.85
C TYR A 191 1.11 12.52 -0.37
N ALA A 192 1.62 11.73 0.58
CA ALA A 192 2.97 11.90 1.08
C ALA A 192 4.01 11.76 -0.04
N LYS A 193 3.89 10.75 -0.90
CA LYS A 193 4.77 10.55 -2.07
C LYS A 193 4.71 11.70 -3.07
N TYR A 194 3.52 12.25 -3.32
CA TYR A 194 3.39 13.43 -4.16
C TYR A 194 4.14 14.62 -3.53
N MET A 195 3.99 14.82 -2.22
CA MET A 195 4.67 15.88 -1.49
C MET A 195 6.19 15.67 -1.39
N GLU A 196 6.70 14.45 -1.37
CA GLU A 196 8.16 14.17 -1.36
C GLU A 196 8.89 14.84 -2.53
N ASN A 197 8.25 14.92 -3.70
CA ASN A 197 8.81 15.56 -4.89
C ASN A 197 8.74 17.10 -4.88
N HIS A 198 7.94 17.69 -3.98
CA HIS A 198 7.66 19.13 -3.95
C HIS A 198 8.21 19.81 -2.69
N SER A 199 8.03 19.18 -1.53
CA SER A 199 8.45 19.66 -0.23
C SER A 199 8.61 18.49 0.77
N PRO A 200 9.85 18.16 1.18
CA PRO A 200 10.10 17.16 2.23
C PRO A 200 9.41 17.51 3.55
N GLU A 201 9.37 18.80 3.92
CA GLU A 201 8.65 19.27 5.11
C GLU A 201 7.14 19.05 4.99
N GLY A 202 6.57 19.29 3.81
CA GLY A 202 5.18 18.98 3.51
C GLY A 202 4.89 17.47 3.64
N ALA A 203 5.73 16.62 3.05
CA ALA A 203 5.59 15.16 3.17
C ALA A 203 5.66 14.69 4.63
N ARG A 204 6.59 15.26 5.42
CA ARG A 204 6.69 15.01 6.86
C ARG A 204 5.41 15.38 7.60
N HIS A 205 4.83 16.53 7.27
CA HIS A 205 3.57 16.96 7.88
C HIS A 205 2.41 16.00 7.55
N VAL A 206 2.31 15.56 6.29
CA VAL A 206 1.32 14.57 5.85
C VAL A 206 1.50 13.24 6.60
N TYR A 207 2.72 12.71 6.68
CA TYR A 207 3.01 11.49 7.42
C TYR A 207 2.68 11.60 8.91
N ASN A 208 3.02 12.74 9.53
CA ASN A 208 2.73 12.99 10.94
C ASN A 208 1.21 12.93 11.21
N ARG A 209 0.41 13.64 10.41
CA ARG A 209 -1.07 13.61 10.50
C ARG A 209 -1.61 12.20 10.28
N ALA A 210 -1.13 11.52 9.24
CA ALA A 210 -1.56 10.17 8.91
C ALA A 210 -1.31 9.20 10.08
N CYS A 211 -0.07 9.15 10.58
CA CYS A 211 0.36 8.13 11.53
C CYS A 211 -0.04 8.45 12.98
N ASN A 212 -0.03 9.72 13.39
CA ASN A 212 -0.28 10.09 14.79
C ASN A 212 -1.77 10.37 15.11
N ILE A 213 -2.62 10.52 14.10
CA ILE A 213 -4.04 10.86 14.30
C ILE A 213 -4.94 9.75 13.74
N HIS A 214 -4.81 9.44 12.45
CA HIS A 214 -5.81 8.62 11.76
C HIS A 214 -5.45 7.13 11.67
N LEU A 215 -4.17 6.81 11.45
CA LEU A 215 -3.70 5.48 11.05
C LEU A 215 -2.80 4.81 12.10
N LEU A 216 -2.99 5.11 13.39
CA LEU A 216 -2.15 4.71 14.54
C LEU A 216 -1.69 3.25 14.57
N ARG A 217 -2.50 2.32 14.06
CA ARG A 217 -2.23 0.87 14.06
C ARG A 217 -1.96 0.28 12.68
N LYS A 218 -1.87 1.12 11.64
CA LYS A 218 -1.58 0.70 10.27
C LYS A 218 -0.07 0.70 10.03
N PRO A 219 0.58 -0.47 9.91
CA PRO A 219 2.04 -0.53 9.91
C PRO A 219 2.67 0.07 8.65
N LEU A 220 2.02 -0.05 7.49
CA LEU A 220 2.62 0.34 6.21
C LEU A 220 2.92 1.83 6.15
N ALA A 221 1.99 2.70 6.55
CA ALA A 221 2.19 4.14 6.58
C ALA A 221 3.37 4.55 7.48
N HIS A 222 3.47 3.96 8.68
CA HIS A 222 4.57 4.20 9.62
C HIS A 222 5.92 3.71 9.10
N LEU A 223 5.95 2.55 8.43
CA LEU A 223 7.17 2.00 7.85
C LEU A 223 7.68 2.85 6.68
N LEU A 224 6.77 3.41 5.89
CA LEU A 224 7.12 4.37 4.83
C LEU A 224 7.59 5.69 5.42
N TRP A 225 6.93 6.20 6.46
CA TRP A 225 7.37 7.40 7.15
C TRP A 225 8.78 7.24 7.75
N ALA A 226 9.06 6.13 8.43
CA ALA A 226 10.39 5.87 8.96
C ALA A 226 11.45 5.75 7.86
N ALA A 227 11.10 5.15 6.71
CA ALA A 227 12.01 5.09 5.55
C ALA A 227 12.26 6.47 4.94
N PHE A 228 11.23 7.32 4.86
CA PHE A 228 11.33 8.70 4.42
C PHE A 228 12.27 9.50 5.35
N GLU A 229 12.09 9.44 6.67
CA GLU A 229 12.98 10.16 7.59
C GLU A 229 14.43 9.66 7.51
N GLU A 230 14.63 8.36 7.34
CA GLU A 230 15.97 7.79 7.10
C GLU A 230 16.60 8.34 5.81
N GLN A 231 15.83 8.45 4.71
CA GLN A 231 16.29 9.04 3.45
C GLN A 231 16.66 10.52 3.59
N GLN A 232 15.93 11.27 4.43
CA GLN A 232 16.24 12.67 4.73
C GLN A 232 17.40 12.84 5.73
N GLY A 233 17.93 11.74 6.30
CA GLY A 233 19.01 11.77 7.28
C GLY A 233 18.56 11.95 8.75
N ASN A 234 17.25 12.00 9.01
CA ASN A 234 16.67 12.14 10.35
C ASN A 234 16.55 10.79 11.05
N ILE A 235 17.69 10.19 11.40
CA ILE A 235 17.76 8.81 11.88
C ILE A 235 17.07 8.62 13.23
N GLU A 236 17.18 9.60 14.13
CA GLU A 236 16.54 9.53 15.45
C GLU A 236 15.01 9.58 15.36
N ASP A 237 14.45 10.30 14.40
CA ASP A 237 13.01 10.30 14.13
C ASP A 237 12.57 8.94 13.58
N ALA A 238 13.31 8.37 12.62
CA ALA A 238 13.04 7.02 12.10
C ALA A 238 13.05 5.96 13.21
N LYS A 239 14.02 6.02 14.14
CA LYS A 239 14.08 5.14 15.31
C LYS A 239 12.85 5.32 16.21
N ARG A 240 12.48 6.56 16.52
CA ARG A 240 11.31 6.88 17.36
C ARG A 240 10.03 6.34 16.73
N ILE A 241 9.80 6.61 15.45
CA ILE A 241 8.59 6.16 14.72
C ILE A 241 8.46 4.64 14.79
N LEU A 242 9.53 3.90 14.50
CA LEU A 242 9.48 2.44 14.54
C LEU A 242 9.30 1.89 15.95
N LYS A 243 9.88 2.52 16.96
CA LYS A 243 9.69 2.15 18.37
C LYS A 243 8.23 2.35 18.79
N THR A 244 7.65 3.50 18.50
CA THR A 244 6.24 3.80 18.79
C THR A 244 5.28 2.86 18.05
N LEU A 245 5.59 2.52 16.78
CA LEU A 245 4.80 1.53 16.04
C LEU A 245 4.86 0.14 16.68
N GLU A 246 6.03 -0.28 17.16
CA GLU A 246 6.17 -1.57 17.82
C GLU A 246 5.40 -1.64 19.14
N GLU A 247 5.36 -0.53 19.89
CA GLU A 247 4.56 -0.40 21.11
C GLU A 247 3.05 -0.41 20.80
N SER A 248 2.63 0.14 19.66
CA SER A 248 1.21 0.21 19.28
C SER A 248 0.68 -1.07 18.61
N VAL A 249 1.54 -1.83 17.92
CA VAL A 249 1.22 -3.07 17.20
C VAL A 249 2.16 -4.19 17.63
N ASP A 250 1.84 -4.81 18.77
CA ASP A 250 2.60 -5.91 19.35
C ASP A 250 2.57 -7.18 18.48
N GLY A 251 3.68 -7.93 18.47
CA GLY A 251 3.84 -9.20 17.75
C GLY A 251 4.18 -9.09 16.26
N LEU A 252 4.32 -7.88 15.71
CA LEU A 252 4.59 -7.69 14.30
C LEU A 252 6.11 -7.75 14.00
N ALA A 253 6.61 -8.96 13.73
CA ALA A 253 8.04 -9.22 13.52
C ALA A 253 8.71 -8.34 12.45
N MET A 254 7.97 -7.91 11.41
CA MET A 254 8.51 -7.01 10.38
C MET A 254 8.93 -5.64 10.93
N VAL A 255 8.29 -5.14 11.99
CA VAL A 255 8.65 -3.85 12.63
C VAL A 255 9.99 -4.00 13.36
N ARG A 256 10.12 -5.03 14.21
CA ARG A 256 11.38 -5.33 14.89
C ARG A 256 12.53 -5.52 13.89
N LEU A 257 12.31 -6.24 12.80
CA LEU A 257 13.31 -6.41 11.74
C LEU A 257 13.65 -5.08 11.03
N ARG A 258 12.69 -4.18 10.84
CA ARG A 258 12.97 -2.85 10.27
C ARG A 258 13.87 -2.03 11.21
N ARG A 259 13.61 -2.05 12.53
CA ARG A 259 14.45 -1.41 13.55
C ARG A 259 15.89 -1.94 13.52
N VAL A 260 16.05 -3.27 13.54
CA VAL A 260 17.37 -3.93 13.47
C VAL A 260 18.12 -3.52 12.19
N ASN A 261 17.43 -3.49 11.05
CA ASN A 261 18.06 -3.14 9.77
C ASN A 261 18.44 -1.65 9.69
N LEU A 262 17.69 -0.76 10.33
CA LEU A 262 18.02 0.66 10.48
C LEU A 262 19.35 0.81 11.23
N GLU A 263 19.44 0.27 12.45
CA GLU A 263 20.66 0.33 13.26
C GLU A 263 21.88 -0.26 12.51
N ARG A 264 21.67 -1.39 11.83
CA ARG A 264 22.71 -2.02 11.01
C ARG A 264 23.22 -1.12 9.88
N ARG A 265 22.34 -0.41 9.16
CA ARG A 265 22.74 0.48 8.05
C ARG A 265 23.55 1.68 8.54
N HIS A 266 23.31 2.12 9.78
CA HIS A 266 24.05 3.23 10.39
C HIS A 266 25.25 2.79 11.24
N GLY A 267 25.65 1.51 11.19
CA GLY A 267 26.84 1.01 11.89
C GLY A 267 26.64 0.71 13.38
N ASN A 268 25.42 0.82 13.91
CA ASN A 268 25.07 0.51 15.29
C ASN A 268 24.84 -1.00 15.46
N ILE A 269 25.93 -1.76 15.31
CA ILE A 269 25.90 -3.23 15.27
C ILE A 269 25.51 -3.82 16.63
N LYS A 270 25.88 -3.18 17.73
CA LYS A 270 25.57 -3.65 19.10
C LYS A 270 24.07 -3.53 19.37
N GLU A 271 23.48 -2.40 19.02
CA GLU A 271 22.06 -2.11 19.17
C GLU A 271 21.23 -3.07 18.30
N ALA A 272 21.69 -3.36 17.09
CA ALA A 272 21.07 -4.38 16.23
C ALA A 272 21.12 -5.80 16.85
N GLU A 273 22.24 -6.19 17.47
CA GLU A 273 22.41 -7.45 18.20
C GLU A 273 21.48 -7.52 19.41
N GLU A 274 21.41 -6.44 20.19
CA GLU A 274 20.55 -6.31 21.38
C GLU A 274 19.07 -6.41 21.01
N LEU A 275 18.61 -5.71 19.97
CA LEU A 275 17.21 -5.75 19.53
C LEU A 275 16.75 -7.16 19.14
N LEU A 276 17.60 -7.94 18.45
CA LEU A 276 17.29 -9.32 18.10
C LEU A 276 17.34 -10.26 19.32
N THR A 277 18.29 -10.04 20.21
CA THR A 277 18.43 -10.83 21.44
C THR A 277 17.25 -10.60 22.39
N GLU A 278 16.84 -9.34 22.55
CA GLU A 278 15.64 -8.94 23.30
C GLU A 278 14.39 -9.58 22.70
N ALA A 279 14.22 -9.50 21.38
CA ALA A 279 13.06 -10.09 20.70
C ALA A 279 13.02 -11.63 20.85
N MET A 280 14.17 -12.30 20.80
CA MET A 280 14.27 -13.74 21.04
C MET A 280 13.91 -14.12 22.49
N LYS A 281 14.27 -13.27 23.47
CA LYS A 281 14.00 -13.48 24.90
C LYS A 281 12.53 -13.20 25.26
N ASN A 282 11.96 -12.14 24.69
CA ASN A 282 10.60 -11.69 24.96
C ASN A 282 9.55 -12.35 24.05
N ALA A 283 9.97 -13.24 23.15
CA ALA A 283 9.09 -13.99 22.27
C ALA A 283 8.02 -14.75 23.06
N LYS A 284 6.76 -14.66 22.63
CA LYS A 284 5.61 -15.29 23.30
C LYS A 284 5.50 -16.77 22.99
N THR A 285 5.98 -17.17 21.81
CA THR A 285 5.93 -18.56 21.35
C THR A 285 7.32 -19.10 21.06
N THR A 286 7.49 -20.42 21.22
CA THR A 286 8.73 -21.10 20.87
C THR A 286 9.10 -20.87 19.40
N HIS A 287 8.11 -20.93 18.50
CA HIS A 287 8.32 -20.72 17.07
C HIS A 287 8.78 -19.29 16.75
N GLU A 288 8.27 -18.28 17.48
CA GLU A 288 8.73 -16.89 17.36
C GLU A 288 10.16 -16.72 17.86
N SER A 289 10.51 -17.33 19.00
CA SER A 289 11.88 -17.33 19.52
C SER A 289 12.85 -17.97 18.51
N SER A 290 12.48 -19.12 17.94
CA SER A 290 13.22 -19.80 16.87
C SER A 290 13.38 -18.92 15.62
N PHE A 291 12.34 -18.17 15.23
CA PHE A 291 12.43 -17.23 14.12
C PHE A 291 13.48 -16.14 14.37
N TYR A 292 13.48 -15.50 15.55
CA TYR A 292 14.47 -14.49 15.89
C TYR A 292 15.88 -15.09 16.05
N ALA A 293 16.01 -16.31 16.57
CA ALA A 293 17.29 -17.03 16.63
C ALA A 293 17.90 -17.24 15.24
N ILE A 294 17.09 -17.61 14.24
CA ILE A 294 17.54 -17.73 12.84
C ILE A 294 18.02 -16.37 12.31
N LYS A 295 17.29 -15.29 12.59
CA LYS A 295 17.69 -13.94 12.15
C LYS A 295 18.98 -13.48 12.81
N LEU A 296 19.13 -13.74 14.11
CA LEU A 296 20.33 -13.43 14.89
C LEU A 296 21.55 -14.24 14.44
N SER A 297 21.38 -15.53 14.16
CA SER A 297 22.46 -16.36 13.60
C SER A 297 22.95 -15.85 12.24
N ARG A 298 22.02 -15.51 11.34
CA ARG A 298 22.38 -14.91 10.04
C ARG A 298 23.08 -13.57 10.19
N PHE A 299 22.67 -12.75 11.15
CA PHE A 299 23.35 -11.49 11.47
C PHE A 299 24.80 -11.74 11.92
N TYR A 300 25.02 -12.66 12.85
CA TYR A 300 26.38 -13.03 13.27
C TYR A 300 27.25 -13.54 12.12
N LEU A 301 26.69 -14.38 11.24
CA LEU A 301 27.43 -14.94 10.12
C LEU A 301 27.75 -13.90 9.05
N LYS A 302 26.77 -13.11 8.61
CA LYS A 302 26.93 -12.23 7.44
C LYS A 302 27.53 -10.88 7.79
N ASN A 303 27.16 -10.30 8.93
CA ASN A 303 27.62 -8.97 9.34
C ASN A 303 28.86 -9.03 10.23
N LEU A 304 28.91 -9.93 11.21
CA LEU A 304 30.01 -10.04 12.16
C LEU A 304 31.06 -11.09 11.81
N LYS A 305 30.82 -11.91 10.78
CA LYS A 305 31.66 -13.06 10.37
C LYS A 305 31.96 -14.03 11.52
N ASN A 306 31.10 -14.07 12.54
CA ASN A 306 31.30 -14.89 13.73
C ASN A 306 30.50 -16.19 13.63
N VAL A 307 31.12 -17.20 13.00
CA VAL A 307 30.53 -18.53 12.78
C VAL A 307 30.22 -19.23 14.11
N VAL A 308 31.09 -19.08 15.11
CA VAL A 308 30.95 -19.73 16.42
C VAL A 308 29.71 -19.23 17.15
N LYS A 309 29.50 -17.91 17.24
CA LYS A 309 28.28 -17.33 17.82
C LYS A 309 27.04 -17.73 17.02
N ALA A 310 27.12 -17.68 15.69
CA ALA A 310 26.00 -18.04 14.81
C ALA A 310 25.54 -19.50 15.02
N LYS A 311 26.47 -20.44 15.11
CA LYS A 311 26.20 -21.87 15.38
C LYS A 311 25.65 -22.08 16.79
N LYS A 312 26.22 -21.39 17.79
CA LYS A 312 25.76 -21.46 19.19
C LYS A 312 24.29 -21.07 19.31
N VAL A 313 23.89 -19.93 18.75
CA VAL A 313 22.49 -19.45 18.81
C VAL A 313 21.51 -20.46 18.23
N LEU A 314 21.81 -21.04 17.07
CA LEU A 314 20.93 -22.04 16.46
C LEU A 314 20.88 -23.35 17.26
N THR A 315 22.02 -23.76 17.82
CA THR A 315 22.10 -24.96 18.67
C THR A 315 21.28 -24.79 19.94
N ASP A 316 21.40 -23.63 20.60
CA ASP A 316 20.64 -23.29 21.81
C ASP A 316 19.14 -23.20 21.52
N ALA A 317 18.75 -22.60 20.38
CA ALA A 317 17.36 -22.56 19.95
C ALA A 317 16.81 -23.97 19.67
N LEU A 318 17.60 -24.85 19.06
CA LEU A 318 17.21 -26.22 18.75
C LEU A 318 17.02 -27.09 20.00
N GLN A 319 17.70 -26.78 21.11
CA GLN A 319 17.45 -27.46 22.38
C GLN A 319 16.03 -27.18 22.90
N LYS A 320 15.50 -25.98 22.65
CA LYS A 320 14.14 -25.56 23.03
C LYS A 320 13.09 -26.00 22.01
N ASP A 321 13.43 -25.99 20.72
CA ASP A 321 12.53 -26.25 19.61
C ASP A 321 13.06 -27.38 18.71
N LYS A 322 12.99 -28.61 19.22
CA LYS A 322 13.62 -29.79 18.60
C LYS A 322 12.99 -30.21 17.26
N GLU A 323 11.76 -29.76 17.01
CA GLU A 323 10.96 -30.12 15.84
C GLU A 323 10.97 -29.02 14.76
N ASN A 324 11.75 -27.96 14.94
CA ASN A 324 11.80 -26.89 13.96
C ASN A 324 12.77 -27.23 12.82
N THR A 325 12.19 -27.61 11.68
CA THR A 325 12.94 -27.91 10.46
C THR A 325 13.77 -26.73 9.98
N ARG A 326 13.31 -25.49 10.19
CA ARG A 326 14.02 -24.29 9.74
C ARG A 326 15.31 -24.07 10.52
N LEU A 327 15.39 -24.46 11.79
CA LEU A 327 16.63 -24.39 12.59
C LEU A 327 17.68 -25.36 12.04
N TYR A 328 17.28 -26.60 11.75
CA TYR A 328 18.19 -27.57 11.13
C TYR A 328 18.69 -27.11 9.77
N LEU A 329 17.81 -26.61 8.91
CA LEU A 329 18.21 -26.09 7.59
C LEU A 329 19.24 -24.96 7.72
N ASN A 330 19.02 -24.00 8.61
CA ASN A 330 19.97 -22.90 8.79
C ASN A 330 21.31 -23.34 9.41
N LEU A 331 21.31 -24.38 10.25
CA LEU A 331 22.55 -24.97 10.76
C LEU A 331 23.33 -25.67 9.65
N ILE A 332 22.64 -26.45 8.83
CA ILE A 332 23.24 -27.13 7.68
C ILE A 332 23.81 -26.08 6.71
N ASP A 333 23.03 -25.07 6.32
CA ASP A 333 23.49 -23.97 5.45
C ASP A 333 24.74 -23.27 6.01
N LEU A 334 24.85 -23.15 7.33
CA LEU A 334 26.01 -22.56 8.00
C LEU A 334 27.26 -23.47 7.87
N GLU A 335 27.11 -24.78 8.06
CA GLU A 335 28.22 -25.73 7.85
C GLU A 335 28.66 -25.78 6.37
N PHE A 336 27.71 -25.72 5.44
CA PHE A 336 27.97 -25.64 3.99
C PHE A 336 28.69 -24.36 3.58
N SER A 337 28.49 -23.26 4.31
CA SER A 337 29.19 -21.99 4.01
C SER A 337 30.67 -22.00 4.38
N GLY A 338 31.13 -23.00 5.14
CA GLY A 338 32.53 -23.24 5.47
C GLY A 338 33.22 -24.21 4.50
N ASP A 339 34.31 -24.84 4.95
CA ASP A 339 34.94 -25.93 4.21
C ASP A 339 34.09 -27.21 4.34
N VAL A 340 33.42 -27.55 3.25
CA VAL A 340 32.52 -28.71 3.17
C VAL A 340 33.23 -30.02 3.53
N LYS A 341 34.51 -30.18 3.17
CA LYS A 341 35.26 -31.42 3.45
C LYS A 341 35.59 -31.54 4.93
N GLN A 342 35.98 -30.43 5.57
CA GLN A 342 36.25 -30.41 7.01
C GLN A 342 34.95 -30.57 7.83
N ASN A 343 33.86 -30.01 7.33
CA ASN A 343 32.56 -30.03 8.00
C ASN A 343 31.71 -31.26 7.65
N GLU A 344 32.16 -32.17 6.77
CA GLU A 344 31.41 -33.35 6.33
C GLU A 344 30.81 -34.10 7.54
N GLY A 345 31.64 -34.40 8.55
CA GLY A 345 31.19 -35.09 9.76
C GLY A 345 30.09 -34.34 10.51
N ASN A 346 30.20 -33.01 10.64
CA ASN A 346 29.17 -32.20 11.31
C ASN A 346 27.86 -32.19 10.53
N ILE A 347 27.93 -32.06 9.21
CA ILE A 347 26.78 -32.04 8.30
C ILE A 347 26.02 -33.37 8.40
N LEU A 348 26.74 -34.50 8.35
CA LEU A 348 26.14 -35.83 8.48
C LEU A 348 25.47 -36.04 9.84
N VAL A 349 26.09 -35.59 10.92
CA VAL A 349 25.48 -35.65 12.27
C VAL A 349 24.18 -34.84 12.34
N LEU A 350 24.11 -33.68 11.68
CA LEU A 350 22.88 -32.88 11.61
C LEU A 350 21.78 -33.59 10.83
N PHE A 351 22.08 -34.17 9.67
CA PHE A 351 21.11 -34.96 8.91
C PHE A 351 20.60 -36.16 9.71
N ASP A 352 21.51 -36.91 10.34
CA ASP A 352 21.15 -38.07 11.17
C ASP A 352 20.25 -37.69 12.34
N LYS A 353 20.51 -36.54 12.96
CA LYS A 353 19.69 -36.03 14.07
C LYS A 353 18.25 -35.75 13.62
N VAL A 354 18.06 -35.22 12.41
CA VAL A 354 16.72 -34.99 11.84
C VAL A 354 16.05 -36.32 11.50
N ILE A 355 16.75 -37.23 10.81
CA ILE A 355 16.21 -38.54 10.39
C ILE A 355 15.76 -39.36 11.61
N LYS A 356 16.52 -39.32 12.72
CA LYS A 356 16.24 -40.04 13.97
C LYS A 356 15.27 -39.31 14.92
N SER A 357 14.81 -38.11 14.58
CA SER A 357 13.95 -37.30 15.45
C SER A 357 12.48 -37.77 15.47
N SER A 358 11.62 -37.10 16.25
CA SER A 358 10.16 -37.29 16.25
C SER A 358 9.45 -36.66 15.04
N LEU A 359 10.18 -36.05 14.11
CA LEU A 359 9.59 -35.32 12.97
C LEU A 359 8.73 -36.20 12.06
N PRO A 360 7.77 -35.59 11.32
CA PRO A 360 6.97 -36.30 10.33
C PRO A 360 7.83 -37.07 9.33
N LEU A 361 7.35 -38.24 8.91
CA LEU A 361 8.08 -39.11 7.98
C LEU A 361 8.39 -38.42 6.65
N THR A 362 7.47 -37.58 6.15
CA THR A 362 7.69 -36.74 4.96
C THR A 362 8.92 -35.84 5.09
N THR A 363 9.04 -35.12 6.21
CA THR A 363 10.21 -34.29 6.49
C THR A 363 11.49 -35.11 6.58
N LYS A 364 11.45 -36.26 7.27
CA LYS A 364 12.62 -37.16 7.38
C LYS A 364 13.09 -37.63 6.02
N ILE A 365 12.16 -37.98 5.13
CA ILE A 365 12.46 -38.38 3.74
C ILE A 365 13.13 -37.23 2.98
N THR A 366 12.62 -36.00 3.08
CA THR A 366 13.24 -34.84 2.42
C THR A 366 14.67 -34.59 2.92
N PHE A 367 14.93 -34.71 4.23
CA PHE A 367 16.28 -34.58 4.76
C PHE A 367 17.19 -35.76 4.40
N SER A 368 16.64 -36.98 4.35
CA SER A 368 17.36 -38.16 3.89
C SER A 368 17.75 -38.05 2.41
N GLN A 369 16.85 -37.53 1.56
CA GLN A 369 17.15 -37.24 0.16
C GLN A 369 18.30 -36.23 0.03
N ARG A 370 18.23 -35.11 0.77
CA ARG A 370 19.31 -34.10 0.79
C ARG A 370 20.64 -34.65 1.32
N LYS A 371 20.61 -35.61 2.24
CA LYS A 371 21.80 -36.31 2.74
C LYS A 371 22.44 -37.18 1.63
N VAL A 372 21.61 -37.87 0.83
CA VAL A 372 22.08 -38.64 -0.35
C VAL A 372 22.71 -37.69 -1.37
N GLU A 373 22.00 -36.63 -1.76
CA GLU A 373 22.50 -35.61 -2.70
C GLU A 373 23.84 -35.03 -2.24
N PHE A 374 23.97 -34.69 -0.95
CA PHE A 374 25.22 -34.20 -0.38
C PHE A 374 26.38 -35.20 -0.50
N LEU A 375 26.16 -36.48 -0.19
CA LEU A 375 27.19 -37.51 -0.27
C LEU A 375 27.56 -37.86 -1.72
N GLU A 376 26.63 -37.72 -2.66
CA GLU A 376 26.90 -37.88 -4.09
C GLU A 376 27.81 -36.75 -4.60
N ASP A 377 27.49 -35.50 -4.24
CA ASP A 377 28.21 -34.32 -4.75
C ASP A 377 29.58 -34.11 -4.07
N PHE A 378 29.66 -34.38 -2.76
CA PHE A 378 30.82 -33.99 -1.93
C PHE A 378 31.43 -35.13 -1.11
N GLY A 379 30.82 -36.32 -1.11
CA GLY A 379 31.23 -37.43 -0.26
C GLY A 379 32.63 -37.94 -0.58
N SER A 380 33.38 -38.27 0.48
CA SER A 380 34.72 -38.85 0.37
C SER A 380 34.73 -40.39 0.34
N ASP A 381 33.62 -41.04 0.74
CA ASP A 381 33.52 -42.50 0.90
C ASP A 381 32.21 -43.05 0.32
N ILE A 382 32.34 -43.85 -0.74
CA ILE A 382 31.22 -44.50 -1.43
C ILE A 382 30.39 -45.41 -0.52
N ASN A 383 30.99 -46.00 0.52
CA ASN A 383 30.26 -46.87 1.43
C ASN A 383 29.24 -46.07 2.27
N LYS A 384 29.58 -44.84 2.67
CA LYS A 384 28.64 -43.95 3.37
C LYS A 384 27.46 -43.57 2.47
N LEU A 385 27.71 -43.34 1.19
CA LEU A 385 26.66 -43.06 0.21
C LEU A 385 25.72 -44.26 0.06
N LEU A 386 26.26 -45.46 -0.16
CA LEU A 386 25.44 -46.69 -0.29
C LEU A 386 24.59 -46.96 0.96
N THR A 387 25.18 -46.86 2.15
CA THR A 387 24.42 -47.02 3.41
C THR A 387 23.32 -45.98 3.58
N THR A 388 23.57 -44.72 3.20
CA THR A 388 22.57 -43.65 3.26
C THR A 388 21.45 -43.87 2.24
N TYR A 389 21.78 -44.39 1.06
CA TYR A 389 20.78 -44.75 0.05
C TYR A 389 19.87 -45.89 0.55
N ASP A 390 20.43 -46.91 1.18
CA ASP A 390 19.66 -48.01 1.79
C ASP A 390 18.73 -47.52 2.90
N GLU A 391 19.20 -46.59 3.75
CA GLU A 391 18.38 -45.91 4.76
C GLU A 391 17.23 -45.12 4.11
N HIS A 392 17.51 -44.39 3.03
CA HIS A 392 16.50 -43.64 2.28
C HIS A 392 15.41 -44.55 1.71
N GLN A 393 15.81 -45.65 1.06
CA GLN A 393 14.88 -46.65 0.52
C GLN A 393 14.03 -47.32 1.60
N ARG A 394 14.56 -47.45 2.83
CA ARG A 394 13.77 -47.94 3.96
C ARG A 394 12.68 -46.94 4.36
N LEU A 395 12.99 -45.64 4.41
CA LEU A 395 12.02 -44.60 4.74
C LEU A 395 10.91 -44.48 3.68
N LEU A 396 11.24 -44.59 2.39
CA LEU A 396 10.24 -44.60 1.31
C LEU A 396 9.27 -45.78 1.43
N ARG A 397 9.79 -46.98 1.71
CA ARG A 397 8.96 -48.18 1.95
C ARG A 397 8.05 -48.00 3.16
N GLU A 398 8.55 -47.40 4.24
CA GLU A 398 7.75 -47.10 5.43
C GLU A 398 6.60 -46.13 5.10
N GLN A 399 6.85 -45.11 4.29
CA GLN A 399 5.83 -44.15 3.85
C GLN A 399 4.76 -44.82 3.00
N GLU A 400 5.15 -45.71 2.09
CA GLU A 400 4.22 -46.47 1.27
C GLU A 400 3.34 -47.39 2.12
N ILE A 401 3.91 -48.05 3.13
CA ILE A 401 3.16 -48.88 4.08
C ILE A 401 2.17 -48.03 4.89
N GLN A 402 2.56 -46.83 5.35
CA GLN A 402 1.66 -45.92 6.06
C GLN A 402 0.51 -45.44 5.15
N LYS A 403 0.80 -45.13 3.88
CA LYS A 403 -0.20 -44.73 2.90
C LYS A 403 -1.23 -45.84 2.64
N ARG A 404 -0.76 -47.07 2.39
CA ARG A 404 -1.62 -48.25 2.20
C ARG A 404 -2.49 -48.55 3.44
N LYS A 405 -1.96 -48.34 4.65
CA LYS A 405 -2.73 -48.51 5.90
C LYS A 405 -3.81 -47.44 6.06
N ALA A 406 -3.54 -46.19 5.68
CA ALA A 406 -4.54 -45.12 5.71
C ALA A 406 -5.67 -45.37 4.70
N GLU A 407 -5.34 -45.84 3.50
CA GLU A 407 -6.31 -46.22 2.46
C GLU A 407 -7.20 -47.39 2.91
N ASN A 408 -6.62 -48.41 3.56
CA ASN A 408 -7.37 -49.58 4.05
C ASN A 408 -8.18 -49.30 5.33
N GLY A 409 -7.83 -48.27 6.10
CA GLY A 409 -8.57 -47.84 7.31
C GLY A 409 -9.89 -47.15 6.99
N TYR A 410 -9.96 -46.42 5.87
CA TYR A 410 -11.17 -45.74 5.39
C TYR A 410 -12.27 -46.72 4.96
N VAL A 411 -11.88 -47.93 4.54
CA VAL A 411 -12.81 -48.99 4.09
C VAL A 411 -13.54 -49.64 5.28
N LYS A 412 -12.98 -49.62 6.50
CA LYS A 412 -13.58 -50.25 7.68
C LYS A 412 -14.52 -49.37 8.49
N SER A 413 -14.58 -48.06 8.23
CA SER A 413 -15.49 -47.11 8.92
C SER A 413 -16.80 -46.85 8.18
N CYS A 414 -17.01 -47.47 7.02
CA CYS A 414 -18.24 -47.39 6.22
C CYS A 414 -19.01 -48.72 6.16
N SER A 415 -18.85 -49.61 7.15
CA SER A 415 -19.56 -50.89 7.24
C SER A 415 -20.40 -50.97 8.50
#